data_AF-A0A820HPV0-F1
#
_entry.id   AF-A0A820HPV0-F1
#
_cell.length_a   1.000
_cell.length_b   1.000
_cell.length_c   1.000
_cell.angle_alpha   90.00
_cell.angle_beta   90.00
_cell.angle_gamma   90.00
#
_symmetry.space_group_name_H-M   'P 1'
#
loop_
_entity.id
_entity.type
_entity.pdbx_description
1 polymer ?
#
loop_
_entity_poly.entity_id
_entity_poly.type
_entity_poly.pdbx_seq_one_letter_code
_entity_poly.pdbx_strand_id
1 'polypeptide(L)'
;MICLFSFSGNFIIFDTVLQKLESLTLTGSKQLIDLIEYLYKYRIIHRDIRPQNVMLDRKSNHVNLIDFGFAASFQNTEETKELPLQGVISFGGLKFLEFCSKSYPSSTTYEYERTFDLPCAINLILFQTDDDVKEKLMSFKNLSLQERMVESYRYWADKKEKDQNYADVLNVINNSQGAPDFALIKNKIEKYFNPLH
;
A
#
# COMPACT_ATOMS: atom_id res chain seq x y z
N MET A 1 -13.33 -16.79 -16.86
CA MET A 1 -13.30 -17.22 -15.45
C MET A 1 -11.84 -17.42 -15.05
N ILE A 2 -11.29 -16.49 -14.28
CA ILE A 2 -9.96 -16.64 -13.68
C ILE A 2 -10.21 -16.92 -12.20
N CYS A 3 -9.79 -18.08 -11.72
CA CYS A 3 -9.84 -18.43 -10.30
C CYS A 3 -8.55 -17.98 -9.62
N LEU A 4 -8.66 -17.17 -8.58
CA LEU A 4 -7.54 -16.88 -7.67
C LEU A 4 -7.80 -17.55 -6.32
N PHE A 5 -6.75 -18.15 -5.77
CA PHE A 5 -6.80 -18.98 -4.57
C PHE A 5 -6.77 -18.11 -3.30
N SER A 6 -7.60 -18.45 -2.31
CA SER A 6 -7.49 -17.95 -0.94
C SER A 6 -7.32 -19.13 0.04
N PHE A 7 -6.59 -18.85 1.12
CA PHE A 7 -6.00 -19.77 2.11
C PHE A 7 -7.00 -20.67 2.89
N SER A 8 -8.30 -20.58 2.59
CA SER A 8 -9.38 -21.27 3.31
C SER A 8 -10.30 -22.15 2.44
N GLY A 9 -9.96 -22.35 1.15
CA GLY A 9 -10.82 -23.12 0.23
C GLY A 9 -12.01 -22.33 -0.32
N ASN A 10 -12.06 -21.02 -0.05
CA ASN A 10 -13.00 -20.10 -0.67
C ASN A 10 -12.41 -19.56 -1.98
N PHE A 11 -13.10 -19.82 -3.09
CA PHE A 11 -12.73 -19.28 -4.40
C PHE A 11 -13.35 -17.89 -4.57
N ILE A 12 -12.54 -16.91 -4.97
CA ILE A 12 -13.07 -15.67 -5.53
C ILE A 12 -13.14 -15.88 -7.03
N ILE A 13 -14.36 -16.06 -7.54
CA ILE A 13 -14.62 -16.15 -8.97
C ILE A 13 -14.83 -14.74 -9.50
N PHE A 14 -13.91 -14.28 -10.34
CA PHE A 14 -14.15 -13.10 -11.15
C PHE A 14 -14.88 -13.52 -12.43
N ASP A 15 -16.05 -12.91 -12.66
CA ASP A 15 -16.76 -12.99 -13.96
C ASP A 15 -16.09 -12.10 -15.04
N THR A 16 -15.03 -11.41 -14.65
CA THR A 16 -14.27 -10.50 -15.50
C THR A 16 -12.83 -10.97 -15.69
N VAL A 17 -12.21 -10.49 -16.77
CA VAL A 17 -10.80 -10.79 -17.06
C VAL A 17 -9.97 -9.73 -16.37
N LEU A 18 -9.25 -10.14 -15.34
CA LEU A 18 -8.27 -9.29 -14.67
C LEU A 18 -6.97 -9.26 -15.47
N GLN A 19 -6.36 -8.08 -15.54
CA GLN A 19 -5.02 -7.89 -16.08
C GLN A 19 -4.13 -7.17 -15.09
N LYS A 20 -2.84 -7.42 -15.21
CA LYS A 20 -1.84 -6.72 -14.41
C LYS A 20 -1.93 -5.22 -14.65
N LEU A 21 -1.88 -4.46 -13.57
CA LEU A 21 -1.87 -3.01 -13.62
C LEU A 21 -0.51 -2.51 -14.13
N GLU A 22 -0.52 -1.77 -15.24
CA GLU A 22 0.70 -1.16 -15.83
C GLU A 22 0.93 0.28 -15.33
N SER A 23 -0.14 1.04 -15.13
CA SER A 23 -0.15 2.39 -14.56
C SER A 23 -1.49 2.69 -13.90
N LEU A 24 -1.52 3.66 -12.98
CA LEU A 24 -2.74 4.15 -12.35
C LEU A 24 -3.11 5.52 -12.93
N THR A 25 -4.37 5.66 -13.33
CA THR A 25 -4.98 6.97 -13.58
C THR A 25 -5.41 7.59 -12.25
N LEU A 26 -5.73 8.89 -12.24
CA LEU A 26 -6.30 9.55 -11.05
C LEU A 26 -7.54 8.80 -10.52
N THR A 27 -8.42 8.35 -11.42
CA THR A 27 -9.58 7.53 -11.06
C THR A 27 -9.17 6.21 -10.41
N GLY A 28 -8.20 5.51 -10.99
CA GLY A 28 -7.68 4.26 -10.43
C GLY A 28 -7.03 4.46 -9.05
N SER A 29 -6.30 5.56 -8.86
CA SER A 29 -5.69 5.91 -7.57
C SER A 29 -6.76 6.14 -6.50
N LYS A 30 -7.84 6.86 -6.83
CA LYS A 30 -8.98 7.03 -5.91
C LYS A 30 -9.65 5.70 -5.59
N GLN A 31 -9.87 4.85 -6.60
CA GLN A 31 -10.43 3.50 -6.39
C GLN A 31 -9.55 2.65 -5.46
N LEU A 32 -8.22 2.74 -5.57
CA LEU A 32 -7.33 2.07 -4.65
C LEU A 32 -7.51 2.57 -3.21
N ILE A 33 -7.65 3.89 -3.00
CA ILE A 33 -7.95 4.45 -1.68
C ILE A 33 -9.32 4.00 -1.17
N ASP A 34 -10.34 3.95 -2.03
CA ASP A 34 -11.68 3.45 -1.67
C ASP A 34 -11.64 1.97 -1.26
N LEU A 35 -10.80 1.15 -1.90
CA LEU A 35 -10.58 -0.25 -1.50
C LEU A 35 -9.91 -0.35 -0.13
N ILE A 36 -8.92 0.51 0.17
CA ILE A 36 -8.30 0.56 1.50
C ILE A 36 -9.30 1.05 2.56
N GLU A 37 -10.12 2.06 2.25
CA GLU A 37 -11.20 2.54 3.10
C GLU A 37 -12.19 1.41 3.43
N TYR A 38 -12.55 0.62 2.41
CA TYR A 38 -13.41 -0.53 2.57
C TYR A 38 -12.79 -1.56 3.53
N LEU A 39 -11.55 -1.99 3.31
CA LEU A 39 -10.87 -2.95 4.20
C LEU A 39 -10.76 -2.42 5.64
N TYR A 40 -10.39 -1.15 5.78
CA TYR A 40 -10.31 -0.47 7.07
C TYR A 40 -11.65 -0.52 7.84
N LYS A 41 -12.77 -0.25 7.16
CA LYS A 41 -14.13 -0.33 7.75
C LYS A 41 -14.46 -1.72 8.29
N TYR A 42 -13.99 -2.77 7.62
CA TYR A 42 -14.15 -4.16 8.06
C TYR A 42 -13.03 -4.64 8.99
N ARG A 43 -12.15 -3.73 9.46
CA ARG A 43 -11.01 -4.03 10.33
C ARG A 43 -10.08 -5.10 9.74
N ILE A 44 -9.87 -5.05 8.44
CA ILE A 44 -8.95 -5.94 7.70
C ILE A 44 -7.76 -5.11 7.23
N ILE A 45 -6.56 -5.67 7.39
CA ILE A 45 -5.36 -5.23 6.68
C ILE A 45 -4.94 -6.33 5.70
N HIS A 46 -4.50 -5.95 4.51
CA HIS A 46 -4.01 -6.81 3.45
C HIS A 46 -2.54 -7.18 3.63
N ARG A 47 -1.70 -6.23 4.10
CA ARG A 47 -0.24 -6.38 4.32
C ARG A 47 0.63 -6.65 3.09
N ASP A 48 0.06 -6.65 1.89
CA ASP A 48 0.81 -6.86 0.64
C ASP A 48 0.28 -6.00 -0.50
N ILE A 49 0.05 -4.71 -0.20
CA ILE A 49 -0.32 -3.71 -1.20
C ILE A 49 0.92 -3.36 -2.03
N ARG A 50 0.96 -3.90 -3.26
CA ARG A 50 2.07 -3.75 -4.22
C ARG A 50 1.56 -3.99 -5.65
N PRO A 51 2.31 -3.60 -6.70
CA PRO A 51 1.82 -3.69 -8.09
C PRO A 51 1.35 -5.08 -8.52
N GLN A 52 1.90 -6.16 -7.96
CA GLN A 52 1.53 -7.54 -8.29
C GLN A 52 0.13 -7.92 -7.80
N ASN A 53 -0.34 -7.27 -6.73
CA ASN A 53 -1.61 -7.58 -6.07
C ASN A 53 -2.70 -6.56 -6.37
N VAL A 54 -2.42 -5.61 -7.27
CA VAL A 54 -3.40 -4.65 -7.78
C VAL A 54 -3.63 -4.96 -9.25
N MET A 55 -4.87 -5.32 -9.57
CA MET A 55 -5.31 -5.74 -10.89
C MET A 55 -6.33 -4.77 -11.46
N LEU A 56 -6.42 -4.73 -12.79
CA LEU A 56 -7.43 -3.97 -13.50
C LEU A 56 -8.43 -4.95 -14.13
N ASP A 57 -9.72 -4.70 -13.93
CA ASP A 57 -10.76 -5.37 -14.68
C ASP A 57 -10.83 -4.80 -16.10
N ARG A 58 -10.62 -5.65 -17.12
CA ARG A 58 -10.64 -5.23 -18.53
C ARG A 58 -11.98 -4.66 -19.00
N LYS A 59 -13.10 -5.09 -18.42
CA LYS A 59 -14.44 -4.67 -18.84
C LYS A 59 -14.83 -3.35 -18.20
N SER A 60 -14.62 -3.23 -16.89
CA SER A 60 -15.06 -2.06 -16.11
C SER A 60 -13.98 -1.00 -15.94
N ASN A 61 -12.73 -1.32 -16.25
CA ASN A 61 -11.55 -0.49 -15.94
C ASN A 61 -11.42 -0.18 -14.44
N HIS A 62 -11.98 -1.05 -13.58
CA HIS A 62 -11.92 -0.91 -12.13
C HIS A 62 -10.67 -1.56 -11.56
N VAL A 63 -10.06 -0.88 -10.59
CA VAL A 63 -8.98 -1.42 -9.77
C VAL A 63 -9.54 -2.47 -8.80
N ASN A 64 -8.82 -3.57 -8.63
CA ASN A 64 -9.15 -4.67 -7.73
C ASN A 64 -7.91 -5.08 -6.94
N LEU A 65 -8.08 -5.40 -5.66
CA LEU A 65 -7.05 -6.07 -4.86
C LEU A 65 -7.21 -7.59 -4.97
N ILE A 66 -6.09 -8.28 -5.08
CA ILE A 66 -6.02 -9.74 -5.10
C ILE A 66 -4.99 -10.23 -4.07
N ASP A 67 -5.02 -11.53 -3.79
CA ASP A 67 -4.06 -12.21 -2.92
C ASP A 67 -4.09 -11.74 -1.45
N PHE A 68 -5.12 -12.16 -0.73
CA PHE A 68 -5.27 -11.95 0.70
C PHE A 68 -4.48 -12.98 1.54
N GLY A 69 -3.46 -13.64 0.98
CA GLY A 69 -2.67 -14.66 1.67
C GLY A 69 -1.95 -14.15 2.93
N PHE A 70 -1.67 -12.84 2.98
CA PHE A 70 -1.12 -12.16 4.15
C PHE A 70 -2.15 -11.31 4.90
N ALA A 71 -3.44 -11.35 4.57
CA ALA A 71 -4.40 -10.51 5.24
C ALA A 71 -4.59 -10.89 6.72
N ALA A 72 -4.98 -9.92 7.54
CA ALA A 72 -5.31 -10.12 8.94
C ALA A 72 -6.53 -9.28 9.34
N SER A 73 -7.39 -9.83 10.19
CA SER A 73 -8.50 -9.11 10.80
C SER A 73 -8.18 -8.71 12.24
N PHE A 74 -8.70 -7.57 12.65
CA PHE A 74 -8.64 -7.04 14.02
C PHE A 74 -9.98 -7.21 14.71
N GLN A 75 -9.95 -7.52 16.00
CA GLN A 75 -11.14 -7.45 16.84
C GLN A 75 -11.57 -5.99 17.06
N ASN A 76 -12.81 -5.76 17.49
CA ASN A 76 -13.38 -4.41 17.63
C ASN A 76 -12.59 -3.49 18.58
N THR A 77 -11.85 -4.06 19.53
CA THR A 77 -11.04 -3.33 20.52
C THR A 77 -9.55 -3.27 20.16
N GLU A 78 -9.10 -3.98 19.12
CA GLU A 78 -7.69 -4.05 18.73
C GLU A 78 -7.34 -2.93 17.74
N GLU A 79 -6.41 -2.04 18.10
CA GLU A 79 -5.88 -1.00 17.20
C GLU A 79 -4.55 -1.41 16.55
N THR A 80 -3.81 -2.28 17.24
CA THR A 80 -2.55 -2.85 16.80
C THR A 80 -2.57 -4.37 16.94
N LYS A 81 -1.72 -5.05 16.16
CA LYS A 81 -1.58 -6.51 16.21
C LYS A 81 -0.17 -6.93 15.85
N GLU A 82 0.50 -7.67 16.74
CA GLU A 82 1.78 -8.27 16.44
C GLU A 82 1.62 -9.46 15.48
N LEU A 83 2.29 -9.38 14.34
CA LEU A 83 2.22 -10.41 13.29
C LEU A 83 3.61 -10.63 12.65
N PRO A 84 3.84 -11.76 11.98
CA PRO A 84 5.08 -12.00 11.25
C PRO A 84 5.34 -10.96 10.15
N LEU A 85 6.62 -10.61 9.97
CA LEU A 85 7.12 -9.80 8.86
C LEU A 85 6.97 -10.57 7.54
N GLN A 86 5.96 -10.21 6.76
CA GLN A 86 5.67 -10.81 5.46
C GLN A 86 5.10 -9.77 4.50
N GLY A 87 5.16 -10.06 3.20
CA GLY A 87 4.55 -9.23 2.17
C GLY A 87 5.40 -8.03 1.74
N VAL A 88 4.81 -6.83 1.83
CA VAL A 88 5.32 -5.60 1.21
C VAL A 88 6.61 -5.12 1.87
N ILE A 89 7.61 -4.75 1.05
CA ILE A 89 8.87 -4.14 1.53
C ILE A 89 9.09 -2.80 0.85
N SER A 90 9.28 -2.80 -0.47
CA SER A 90 9.61 -1.56 -1.20
C SER A 90 8.52 -0.50 -1.18
N PHE A 91 7.29 -0.87 -0.85
CA PHE A 91 6.15 0.03 -0.75
C PHE A 91 5.71 0.26 0.70
N GLY A 92 6.38 -0.32 1.70
CA GLY A 92 5.96 -0.19 3.10
C GLY A 92 5.92 1.25 3.60
N GLY A 93 5.08 1.53 4.59
CA GLY A 93 5.07 2.84 5.26
C GLY A 93 6.37 3.12 6.02
N LEU A 94 6.67 4.40 6.26
CA LEU A 94 7.93 4.82 6.90
C LEU A 94 8.18 4.15 8.25
N LYS A 95 7.18 4.09 9.14
CA LYS A 95 7.29 3.44 10.45
C LYS A 95 7.71 1.97 10.32
N PHE A 96 7.10 1.26 9.38
CA PHE A 96 7.38 -0.15 9.11
C PHE A 96 8.78 -0.35 8.52
N LEU A 97 9.14 0.47 7.53
CA LEU A 97 10.45 0.38 6.89
C LEU A 97 11.58 0.76 7.84
N GLU A 98 11.38 1.78 8.68
CA GLU A 98 12.31 2.16 9.73
C GLU A 98 12.55 0.99 10.67
N PHE A 99 11.48 0.36 11.16
CA PHE A 99 11.56 -0.82 12.01
C PHE A 99 12.36 -1.95 11.32
N CYS A 100 11.99 -2.30 10.09
CA CYS A 100 12.63 -3.37 9.34
C CYS A 100 14.12 -3.09 9.12
N SER A 101 14.48 -1.86 8.74
CA SER A 101 15.87 -1.46 8.47
C SER A 101 16.79 -1.57 9.68
N LYS A 102 16.24 -1.46 10.90
CA LYS A 102 17.00 -1.52 12.16
C LYS A 102 16.95 -2.89 12.83
N SER A 103 15.82 -3.59 12.69
CA SER A 103 15.50 -4.75 13.54
C SER A 103 15.59 -6.08 12.79
N TYR A 104 15.49 -6.08 11.46
CA TYR A 104 15.65 -7.30 10.67
C TYR A 104 17.15 -7.63 10.47
N PRO A 105 17.60 -8.90 10.61
CA PRO A 105 16.80 -10.12 10.82
C PRO A 105 16.58 -10.51 12.28
N SER A 106 17.03 -9.72 13.25
CA SER A 106 16.93 -10.03 14.69
C SER A 106 15.49 -10.12 15.21
N SER A 107 14.56 -9.37 14.61
CA SER A 107 13.12 -9.50 14.84
C SER A 107 12.40 -9.93 13.57
N THR A 108 11.49 -10.89 13.72
CA THR A 108 10.68 -11.47 12.64
C THR A 108 9.20 -11.13 12.75
N THR A 109 8.81 -10.32 13.74
CA THR A 109 7.45 -9.83 13.95
C THR A 109 7.43 -8.31 13.98
N TYR A 110 6.25 -7.73 13.72
CA TYR A 110 6.00 -6.30 13.80
C TYR A 110 4.60 -6.04 14.34
N GLU A 111 4.44 -4.96 15.08
CA GLU A 111 3.16 -4.47 15.57
C GLU A 111 2.47 -3.65 14.47
N TYR A 112 1.56 -4.29 13.73
CA TYR A 112 0.82 -3.66 12.63
C TYR A 112 -0.35 -2.83 13.17
N GLU A 113 -0.43 -1.57 12.77
CA GLU A 113 -1.61 -0.71 12.96
C GLU A 113 -2.72 -1.06 11.95
N ARG A 114 -3.99 -0.83 12.28
CA ARG A 114 -5.13 -1.03 11.34
C ARG A 114 -5.05 -0.20 10.07
N THR A 115 -4.29 0.88 10.09
CA THR A 115 -4.06 1.81 8.97
C THR A 115 -2.86 1.42 8.12
N PHE A 116 -2.20 0.29 8.39
CA PHE A 116 -0.93 -0.12 7.77
C PHE A 116 -0.90 -0.03 6.24
N ASP A 117 -1.99 -0.40 5.58
CA ASP A 117 -2.05 -0.44 4.12
C ASP A 117 -2.12 0.94 3.46
N LEU A 118 -2.51 1.99 4.20
CA LEU A 118 -2.68 3.34 3.63
C LEU A 118 -1.36 3.91 3.10
N PRO A 119 -0.27 4.01 3.90
CA PRO A 119 1.02 4.41 3.37
C PRO A 119 1.48 3.53 2.19
N CYS A 120 1.16 2.24 2.22
CA CYS A 120 1.51 1.33 1.14
C CYS A 120 0.79 1.65 -0.17
N ALA A 121 -0.50 1.98 -0.10
CA ALA A 121 -1.29 2.43 -1.24
C ALA A 121 -0.79 3.77 -1.80
N ILE A 122 -0.43 4.73 -0.94
CA ILE A 122 0.14 6.02 -1.37
C ILE A 122 1.46 5.80 -2.11
N ASN A 123 2.34 4.98 -1.55
CA ASN A 123 3.62 4.63 -2.19
C ASN A 123 3.43 3.94 -3.53
N LEU A 124 2.42 3.05 -3.63
CA LEU A 124 2.06 2.41 -4.89
C LEU A 124 1.52 3.42 -5.91
N ILE A 125 0.67 4.35 -5.49
CA ILE A 125 0.15 5.41 -6.38
C ILE A 125 1.32 6.22 -6.94
N LEU A 126 2.22 6.71 -6.09
CA LEU A 126 3.41 7.45 -6.52
C LEU A 126 4.26 6.63 -7.49
N PHE A 127 4.51 5.36 -7.17
CA PHE A 127 5.23 4.46 -8.08
C PHE A 127 4.57 4.30 -9.45
N GLN A 128 3.25 4.35 -9.53
CA GLN A 128 2.54 4.18 -10.79
C GLN A 128 2.46 5.48 -11.62
N THR A 129 2.65 6.64 -10.99
CA THR A 129 2.37 7.96 -11.58
C THR A 129 3.61 8.84 -11.74
N ASP A 130 4.69 8.53 -11.04
CA ASP A 130 5.95 9.27 -11.04
C ASP A 130 7.05 8.33 -11.55
N ASP A 131 7.57 8.62 -12.75
CA ASP A 131 8.56 7.76 -13.41
C ASP A 131 9.90 7.74 -12.67
N ASP A 132 10.26 8.81 -11.95
CA ASP A 132 11.49 8.84 -11.14
C ASP A 132 11.34 7.90 -9.94
N VAL A 133 10.15 7.89 -9.31
CA VAL A 133 9.82 6.91 -8.25
C VAL A 133 9.89 5.49 -8.82
N LYS A 134 9.30 5.28 -10.00
CA LYS A 134 9.29 3.97 -10.66
C LYS A 134 10.70 3.48 -10.94
N GLU A 135 11.52 4.27 -11.61
CA GLU A 135 12.91 3.94 -11.94
C GLU A 135 13.70 3.62 -10.66
N LYS A 136 13.58 4.48 -9.64
CA LYS A 136 14.31 4.30 -8.39
C LYS A 136 13.93 3.00 -7.68
N LEU A 137 12.65 2.69 -7.50
CA LEU A 137 12.24 1.44 -6.85
C LEU A 137 12.56 0.19 -7.70
N MET A 138 12.55 0.31 -9.03
CA MET A 138 12.94 -0.78 -9.94
C MET A 138 14.43 -1.09 -9.84
N SER A 139 15.28 -0.09 -9.55
CA SER A 139 16.71 -0.30 -9.31
C SER A 139 17.00 -1.18 -8.08
N PHE A 140 16.07 -1.27 -7.13
CA PHE A 140 16.23 -2.07 -5.91
C PHE A 140 15.98 -3.57 -6.12
N LYS A 141 15.53 -4.00 -7.31
CA LYS A 141 15.11 -5.38 -7.56
C LYS A 141 16.20 -6.43 -7.32
N ASN A 142 17.45 -6.07 -7.58
CA ASN A 142 18.60 -6.98 -7.46
C ASN A 142 19.28 -6.90 -6.09
N LEU A 143 18.83 -6.00 -5.21
CA LEU A 143 19.34 -5.91 -3.84
C LEU A 143 18.87 -7.10 -3.02
N SER A 144 19.71 -7.49 -2.04
CA SER A 144 19.30 -8.42 -0.99
C SER A 144 18.10 -7.87 -0.22
N LEU A 145 17.44 -8.75 0.54
CA LEU A 145 16.27 -8.37 1.31
C LEU A 145 16.56 -7.23 2.31
N GLN A 146 17.69 -7.32 3.01
CA GLN A 146 18.12 -6.35 4.01
C GLN A 146 18.49 -5.01 3.37
N GLU A 147 19.26 -5.02 2.28
CA GLU A 147 19.59 -3.79 1.53
C GLU A 147 18.32 -3.11 1.00
N ARG A 148 17.37 -3.89 0.48
CA ARG A 148 16.10 -3.36 -0.02
C ARG A 148 15.28 -2.67 1.08
N MET A 149 15.26 -3.22 2.29
CA MET A 149 14.59 -2.58 3.43
C MET A 149 15.23 -1.22 3.76
N VAL A 150 16.56 -1.18 3.83
CA VAL A 150 17.33 0.04 4.13
C VAL A 150 17.15 1.10 3.04
N GLU A 151 17.31 0.71 1.77
CA GLU A 151 17.22 1.65 0.65
C GLU A 151 15.80 2.15 0.41
N SER A 152 14.78 1.32 0.65
CA SER A 152 13.38 1.76 0.59
C SER A 152 13.09 2.76 1.71
N TYR A 153 13.54 2.51 2.94
CA TYR A 153 13.38 3.46 4.04
C TYR A 153 14.02 4.82 3.71
N ARG A 154 15.29 4.81 3.28
CA ARG A 154 16.03 6.02 2.91
C ARG A 154 15.31 6.82 1.82
N TYR A 155 14.86 6.12 0.77
CA TYR A 155 14.18 6.77 -0.34
C TYR A 155 12.88 7.45 0.09
N TRP A 156 12.01 6.72 0.80
CA TRP A 156 10.72 7.28 1.22
C TRP A 156 10.88 8.37 2.28
N ALA A 157 11.91 8.29 3.13
CA ALA A 157 12.22 9.34 4.09
C ALA A 157 12.65 10.63 3.38
N ASP A 158 13.55 10.52 2.39
CA ASP A 158 13.98 11.63 1.55
C ASP A 158 12.81 12.23 0.75
N LYS A 159 11.94 11.39 0.16
CA LYS A 159 10.73 11.84 -0.54
C LYS A 159 9.81 12.62 0.42
N LYS A 160 9.60 12.14 1.66
CA LYS A 160 8.80 12.85 2.67
C LYS A 160 9.39 14.23 3.01
N GLU A 161 10.71 14.35 3.09
CA GLU A 161 11.36 15.63 3.39
C GLU A 161 11.25 16.64 2.23
N LYS A 162 11.32 16.15 0.99
CA LYS A 162 11.36 17.00 -0.20
C LYS A 162 10.00 17.29 -0.85
N ASP A 163 8.99 16.46 -0.59
CA ASP A 163 7.67 16.55 -1.19
C ASP A 163 6.60 16.90 -0.14
N GLN A 164 6.18 18.17 -0.13
CA GLN A 164 5.21 18.68 0.84
C GLN A 164 3.85 17.99 0.73
N ASN A 165 3.40 17.65 -0.48
CA ASN A 165 2.11 16.95 -0.64
C ASN A 165 2.19 15.56 -0.01
N TYR A 166 3.37 14.93 -0.01
CA TYR A 166 3.55 13.56 0.47
C TYR A 166 3.58 13.60 1.99
N ALA A 167 4.36 14.54 2.53
CA ALA A 167 4.38 14.86 3.95
C ALA A 167 2.98 15.15 4.50
N ASP A 168 2.18 15.94 3.79
CA ASP A 168 0.81 16.28 4.20
C ASP A 168 -0.10 15.06 4.29
N VAL A 169 -0.07 14.18 3.28
CA VAL A 169 -0.86 12.93 3.28
C VAL A 169 -0.45 12.04 4.46
N LEU A 170 0.87 11.88 4.69
CA LEU A 170 1.37 11.10 5.82
C LEU A 170 0.97 11.73 7.17
N ASN A 171 0.91 13.06 7.26
CA ASN A 171 0.46 13.74 8.48
C ASN A 171 -1.02 13.49 8.76
N VAL A 172 -1.88 13.45 7.73
CA VAL A 172 -3.28 13.06 7.89
C VAL A 172 -3.36 11.64 8.44
N ILE A 173 -2.61 10.70 7.87
CA ILE A 173 -2.62 9.30 8.32
C ILE A 173 -2.15 9.18 9.79
N ASN A 174 -1.04 9.84 10.15
CA ASN A 174 -0.42 9.69 11.47
C ASN A 174 -1.14 10.43 12.60
N ASN A 175 -1.80 11.56 12.30
CA ASN A 175 -2.42 12.41 13.33
C ASN A 175 -3.94 12.25 13.41
N SER A 176 -4.54 11.37 12.60
CA SER A 176 -5.97 11.08 12.70
C SER A 176 -6.28 10.41 14.03
N GLN A 177 -7.06 11.08 14.90
CA GLN A 177 -7.65 10.42 16.06
C GLN A 177 -8.75 9.47 15.56
N GLY A 178 -8.48 8.16 15.57
CA GLY A 178 -9.43 7.15 15.09
C GLY A 178 -9.28 6.84 13.60
N ALA A 179 -10.25 7.23 12.78
CA ALA A 179 -10.28 6.90 11.35
C ALA A 179 -9.56 7.97 10.50
N PRO A 180 -8.74 7.58 9.51
CA PRO A 180 -8.14 8.50 8.55
C PRO A 180 -9.18 9.29 7.75
N ASP A 181 -8.89 10.55 7.43
CA ASP A 181 -9.72 11.34 6.50
C ASP A 181 -9.43 10.96 5.04
N PHE A 182 -10.13 9.92 4.56
CA PHE A 182 -10.00 9.41 3.20
C PHE A 182 -10.37 10.44 2.13
N ALA A 183 -11.29 11.38 2.43
CA ALA A 183 -11.65 12.44 1.49
C ALA A 183 -10.49 13.43 1.31
N LEU A 184 -9.85 13.83 2.41
CA LEU A 184 -8.67 14.69 2.36
C LEU A 184 -7.48 14.01 1.67
N ILE A 185 -7.28 12.71 1.91
CA ILE A 185 -6.26 11.91 1.21
C ILE A 185 -6.51 11.92 -0.30
N LYS A 186 -7.76 11.66 -0.75
CA LYS A 186 -8.13 11.71 -2.16
C LYS A 186 -7.90 13.09 -2.78
N ASN A 187 -8.25 14.17 -2.08
CA ASN A 187 -8.00 15.53 -2.54
C ASN A 187 -6.50 15.83 -2.72
N LYS A 188 -5.64 15.31 -1.84
CA LYS A 188 -4.19 15.44 -1.98
C LYS A 188 -3.64 14.63 -3.16
N ILE A 189 -4.18 13.43 -3.40
CA ILE A 189 -3.85 12.65 -4.61
C ILE A 189 -4.23 13.40 -5.87
N GLU A 190 -5.37 14.09 -5.93
CA GLU A 190 -5.74 14.90 -7.10
C GLU A 190 -4.70 15.98 -7.43
N LYS A 191 -4.17 16.65 -6.40
CA LYS A 191 -3.13 17.68 -6.57
C LYS A 191 -1.84 17.13 -7.17
N TYR A 192 -1.51 15.86 -6.90
CA TYR A 192 -0.36 15.20 -7.51
C TYR A 192 -0.50 15.02 -9.02
N PHE A 193 -1.69 14.67 -9.48
CA PHE A 193 -1.96 14.49 -10.90
C PHE A 193 -2.16 15.81 -11.64
N ASN A 194 -2.50 16.89 -10.92
CA ASN A 194 -2.73 18.21 -11.50
C ASN A 194 -2.00 19.32 -10.72
N PRO A 195 -0.68 19.48 -10.89
CA PRO A 195 0.13 20.42 -10.12
C PRO A 195 -0.10 21.90 -10.46
N LEU A 196 -0.98 22.21 -11.44
CA LEU A 196 -1.19 23.56 -11.98
C LEU A 196 -2.41 24.30 -11.38
N HIS A 197 -2.94 23.84 -10.25
CA HIS A 197 -3.98 24.54 -9.48
C HIS A 197 -3.57 24.77 -8.02
#